data_AF-A0A517RM10-F1
#
_entry.id   AF-A0A517RM10-F1
#
_cell.length_a   1.000
_cell.length_b   1.000
_cell.length_c   1.000
_cell.angle_alpha   90.00
_cell.angle_beta   90.00
_cell.angle_gamma   90.00
#
_symmetry.space_group_name_H-M   'P 1'
#
loop_
_entity.id
_entity.type
_entity.pdbx_description
1 polymer ?
#
loop_
_entity_poly.entity_id
_entity_poly.type
_entity_poly.pdbx_seq_one_letter_code
_entity_poly.pdbx_strand_id
1 'polypeptide(L)'
;MHDQPLAYFITFTVYGTFLQGDVRWWRSRGKGSRTPQLFLEQWHRDRLKHDVILLDKAQRSAVENETARLCGGWHRWLVQR
;
A
#
# COMPACT_ATOMS: atom_id res chain seq x y z
N MET A 1 -11.04 16.15 32.34
CA MET A 1 -11.40 15.17 31.30
C MET A 1 -10.98 15.77 29.97
N HIS A 2 -10.20 15.05 29.16
CA HIS A 2 -9.88 15.54 27.82
C HIS A 2 -11.04 15.15 26.91
N ASP A 3 -11.84 16.14 26.50
CA ASP A 3 -12.97 15.95 25.57
C ASP A 3 -12.51 15.75 24.11
N GLN A 4 -11.20 15.56 23.88
CA GLN A 4 -10.63 15.39 22.54
C GLN A 4 -9.77 14.11 22.44
N PRO A 5 -9.82 13.41 21.29
CA PRO A 5 -9.08 12.18 21.09
C PRO A 5 -7.56 12.41 21.04
N LEU A 6 -6.80 11.51 21.68
CA LEU A 6 -5.34 11.56 21.76
C LEU A 6 -4.64 11.35 20.40
N ALA A 7 -5.23 10.51 19.53
CA ALA A 7 -4.73 10.25 18.18
C ALA A 7 -5.85 9.66 17.30
N TYR A 8 -5.74 9.89 15.99
CA TYR A 8 -6.56 9.22 14.98
C TYR A 8 -5.76 8.13 14.28
N PHE A 9 -6.25 6.89 14.32
CA PHE A 9 -5.67 5.79 13.56
C PHE A 9 -6.39 5.66 12.22
N ILE A 10 -5.83 6.29 11.19
CA ILE A 10 -6.36 6.25 9.83
C ILE A 10 -5.60 5.16 9.07
N THR A 11 -6.31 4.14 8.58
CA THR A 11 -5.72 3.12 7.70
C THR A 11 -6.37 3.18 6.33
N PHE A 12 -5.55 3.25 5.30
CA PHE A 12 -6.00 3.06 3.93
C PHE A 12 -5.72 1.60 3.58
N THR A 13 -6.80 0.84 3.35
CA THR A 13 -6.63 -0.51 2.81
C THR A 13 -6.30 -0.37 1.34
N VAL A 14 -5.01 -0.29 1.02
CA VAL A 14 -4.52 -0.38 -0.35
C VAL A 14 -4.65 -1.83 -0.81
N TYR A 15 -5.86 -2.23 -1.17
CA TYR A 15 -6.05 -3.50 -1.87
C TYR A 15 -5.26 -3.43 -3.19
N GLY A 16 -4.34 -4.38 -3.40
CA GLY A 16 -3.72 -4.61 -4.70
C GLY A 16 -2.45 -3.84 -5.03
N THR A 17 -1.67 -3.35 -4.07
CA THR A 17 -0.38 -2.71 -4.42
C THR A 17 0.60 -3.68 -5.07
N PHE A 18 0.64 -4.92 -4.58
CA PHE A 18 1.50 -6.00 -5.09
C PHE A 18 0.68 -7.29 -5.25
N LEU A 19 0.84 -7.95 -6.39
CA LEU A 19 0.27 -9.27 -6.62
C LEU A 19 0.88 -10.30 -5.65
N GLN A 20 0.16 -11.38 -5.38
CA GLN A 20 0.80 -12.52 -4.72
C GLN A 20 1.89 -13.06 -5.67
N GLY A 21 3.11 -13.17 -5.17
CA GLY A 21 4.28 -13.55 -5.97
C GLY A 21 5.14 -12.38 -6.47
N ASP A 22 4.73 -11.12 -6.26
CA ASP A 22 5.43 -9.92 -6.77
C ASP A 22 6.93 -9.91 -6.43
N VAL A 23 7.73 -9.53 -7.43
CA VAL A 23 9.20 -9.42 -7.34
C VAL A 23 9.70 -8.46 -6.24
N ARG A 24 8.89 -7.47 -5.84
CA ARG A 24 9.20 -6.51 -4.78
C ARG A 24 8.88 -7.03 -3.38
N TRP A 25 8.69 -8.34 -3.24
CA TRP A 25 8.11 -8.99 -2.08
C TRP A 25 6.61 -8.69 -1.95
N TRP A 26 5.88 -9.65 -1.42
CA TRP A 26 4.44 -9.54 -1.26
C TRP A 26 4.02 -9.97 0.15
N ARG A 27 2.82 -9.56 0.58
CA ARG A 27 2.28 -9.97 1.88
C ARG A 27 1.16 -10.98 1.73
N SER A 28 1.28 -12.08 2.48
CA SER A 28 0.22 -13.07 2.63
C SER A 28 -0.52 -12.82 3.94
N ARG A 29 -1.86 -12.83 3.88
CA ARG A 29 -2.70 -12.72 5.08
C ARG A 29 -2.36 -13.85 6.05
N GLY A 30 -1.99 -13.50 7.28
CA GLY A 30 -1.60 -14.44 8.33
C GLY A 30 -0.16 -14.95 8.27
N LYS A 31 0.55 -14.81 7.15
CA LYS A 31 1.96 -15.27 7.01
C LYS A 31 2.98 -14.14 6.85
N GLY A 32 2.52 -12.89 6.79
CA GLY A 32 3.39 -11.72 6.69
C GLY A 32 4.07 -11.60 5.33
N SER A 33 5.31 -11.09 5.32
CA SER A 33 6.10 -10.91 4.10
C SER A 33 6.51 -12.25 3.50
N ARG A 34 6.53 -12.34 2.17
CA ARG A 34 6.82 -13.54 1.40
C ARG A 34 7.80 -13.20 0.29
N THR A 35 8.70 -14.15 0.00
CA THR A 35 9.64 -14.05 -1.12
C THR A 35 8.90 -14.00 -2.46
N PRO A 36 9.53 -13.40 -3.49
CA PRO A 36 9.04 -13.46 -4.86
C PRO A 36 8.72 -14.87 -5.34
N GLN A 37 7.65 -15.03 -6.10
CA GLN A 37 7.22 -16.29 -6.70
C GLN A 37 6.68 -16.02 -8.12
N LEU A 38 7.57 -16.06 -9.12
CA LEU A 38 7.28 -15.63 -10.49
C LEU A 38 6.07 -16.35 -11.11
N PHE A 39 5.97 -17.68 -10.93
CA PHE A 39 4.82 -18.45 -11.44
C PHE A 39 3.51 -18.07 -10.76
N LEU A 40 3.54 -17.75 -9.47
CA LEU A 40 2.36 -17.30 -8.74
C LEU A 40 1.95 -15.90 -9.21
N GLU A 41 2.92 -14.99 -9.37
CA GLU A 41 2.66 -13.65 -9.92
C GLU A 41 2.00 -13.74 -11.29
N GLN A 42 2.55 -14.54 -12.19
CA GLN A 42 1.98 -14.73 -13.53
C GLN A 42 0.56 -15.32 -13.46
N TRP A 43 0.36 -16.37 -12.64
CA TRP A 43 -0.95 -17.01 -12.47
C TRP A 43 -2.03 -16.03 -12.00
N HIS A 44 -1.68 -15.08 -11.13
CA HIS A 44 -2.59 -14.03 -10.70
C HIS A 44 -2.77 -12.93 -11.76
N ARG A 45 -1.70 -12.57 -12.48
CA ARG A 45 -1.73 -11.55 -13.54
C ARG A 45 -2.67 -11.97 -14.67
N ASP A 46 -2.66 -13.24 -15.05
CA ASP A 46 -3.53 -13.83 -16.08
C ASP A 46 -5.02 -13.86 -15.67
N ARG A 47 -5.32 -13.61 -14.38
CA ARG A 47 -6.67 -13.67 -13.81
C ARG A 47 -7.18 -12.33 -13.30
N LEU A 48 -6.50 -11.23 -13.66
CA LEU A 48 -6.98 -9.90 -13.31
C LEU A 48 -8.30 -9.63 -14.04
N LYS A 49 -9.29 -9.11 -13.31
CA LYS A 49 -10.57 -8.68 -13.89
C LYS A 49 -10.43 -7.37 -14.67
N HIS A 50 -9.38 -6.60 -14.38
CA HIS A 50 -9.14 -5.26 -14.89
C HIS A 50 -7.65 -5.07 -15.14
N ASP A 51 -7.31 -4.16 -16.04
CA ASP A 51 -5.92 -3.84 -16.35
C ASP A 51 -5.18 -3.25 -15.16
N VAL A 52 -3.86 -3.50 -15.13
CA VAL A 52 -2.97 -2.87 -14.15
C VAL A 52 -2.78 -1.41 -14.55
N ILE A 53 -3.20 -0.50 -13.67
CA ILE A 53 -2.96 0.93 -13.82
C ILE A 53 -1.61 1.26 -13.17
N LEU A 54 -0.63 1.65 -13.99
CA LEU A 54 0.64 2.16 -13.51
C LEU A 54 0.61 3.69 -13.53
N LEU A 55 0.88 4.29 -12.37
CA LEU A 55 0.96 5.75 -12.27
C LEU A 55 2.18 6.25 -13.04
N ASP A 56 1.96 7.23 -13.91
CA ASP A 56 3.04 7.98 -14.53
C ASP A 56 3.74 8.89 -13.50
N LYS A 57 4.79 9.58 -13.94
CA LYS A 57 5.60 10.44 -13.06
C LYS A 57 4.79 11.60 -12.47
N ALA A 58 3.90 12.21 -13.25
CA ALA A 58 3.10 13.34 -12.80
C ALA A 58 2.03 12.90 -11.79
N GLN A 59 1.34 11.80 -12.08
CA GLN A 59 0.35 11.18 -11.19
C GLN A 59 0.99 10.75 -9.86
N ARG A 60 2.17 10.12 -9.92
CA ARG A 60 2.92 9.74 -8.73
C ARG A 60 3.27 10.96 -7.87
N SER A 61 3.79 12.01 -8.50
CA SER A 61 4.12 13.25 -7.78
C SER A 61 2.89 13.88 -7.13
N ALA A 62 1.74 13.88 -7.80
CA ALA A 62 0.49 14.38 -7.24
C ALA A 62 0.07 13.61 -5.97
N VAL A 63 0.14 12.28 -6.00
CA VAL A 63 -0.17 11.42 -4.84
C VAL A 63 0.79 11.68 -3.69
N GLU A 64 2.09 11.76 -3.97
CA GLU A 64 3.13 12.01 -2.96
C GLU A 64 2.96 13.38 -2.30
N ASN A 65 2.72 14.43 -3.10
CA ASN A 65 2.49 15.79 -2.61
C ASN A 65 1.22 15.86 -1.74
N GLU A 66 0.13 15.23 -2.17
CA GLU A 66 -1.12 15.25 -1.42
C GLU A 66 -1.00 14.44 -0.12
N THR A 67 -0.29 13.30 -0.15
CA THR A 67 0.04 12.54 1.06
C THR A 67 0.85 13.39 2.03
N ALA A 68 1.88 14.10 1.53
CA ALA A 68 2.69 14.99 2.36
C ALA A 68 1.87 16.15 2.94
N ARG A 69 0.95 16.74 2.15
CA ARG A 69 0.06 17.82 2.58
C ARG A 69 -0.92 17.36 3.67
N LEU A 70 -1.58 16.22 3.47
CA LEU A 70 -2.54 15.65 4.42
C LEU A 70 -1.87 15.19 5.72
N CYS A 71 -0.64 14.68 5.64
CA CYS A 71 0.12 14.25 6.81
C CYS A 71 0.95 15.39 7.46
N GLY A 72 1.09 16.54 6.81
CA GLY A 72 1.87 17.68 7.28
C GLY A 72 1.24 18.31 8.53
N GLY A 73 1.75 17.97 9.71
CA GLY A 73 1.22 18.38 11.01
C GLY A 73 1.01 17.22 11.98
N TRP A 74 1.05 15.98 11.47
CA TRP A 74 0.93 14.77 12.27
C TRP A 74 2.31 14.12 12.44
N HIS A 75 2.60 13.62 13.65
CA HIS A 75 3.76 12.74 13.82
C HIS A 75 3.50 11.45 13.02
N ARG A 76 4.30 11.24 11.97
CA ARG A 76 4.24 10.02 11.15
C ARG A 76 4.78 8.85 11.97
N TRP A 77 3.89 8.15 12.65
CA TRP A 77 4.18 6.84 13.20
C TRP A 77 4.16 5.84 12.04
N LEU A 78 5.30 5.66 11.37
CA LEU A 78 5.50 4.52 10.50
C LEU A 78 5.46 3.28 11.39
N VAL A 79 4.34 2.57 11.38
CA VAL A 79 4.26 1.22 11.93
C VAL A 79 5.04 0.31 11.00
N GLN A 80 6.36 0.25 11.17
CA GLN A 80 7.17 -0.85 10.68
C GLN A 80 6.82 -2.08 11.53
N ARG A 81 6.08 -3.02 10.93
CA ARG A 81 5.95 -4.40 11.41
C ARG A 81 6.71 -5.32 10.48
#